data_AF-A0A7U3YNX4-F1
#
_entry.id   AF-A0A7U3YNX4-F1
#
_cell.length_a   1.000
_cell.length_b   1.000
_cell.length_c   1.000
_cell.angle_alpha   90.00
_cell.angle_beta   90.00
_cell.angle_gamma   90.00
#
_symmetry.space_group_name_H-M   'P 1'
#
loop_
_entity.id
_entity.type
_entity.pdbx_description
1 polymer ?
#
loop_
_entity_poly.entity_id
_entity_poly.type
_entity_poly.pdbx_seq_one_letter_code
_entity_poly.pdbx_strand_id
1 'polypeptide(L)'
;MDPAALIPIPDAIPVSWWWFQAFLLLTFFLHLVAMNAMLGTAFIGLVSHLRGTNDRASCTEAISSNLPFTIAFAVNFGVAPLLFVQVLYGHLIYTSSILMAVFWLAVVGLLIIAYGLAYVYKDLYPRLGDARLAVIGLATLLLLAIAFIFTNNISLMQKPIAWDRYFDQPRGLLLALDDPMLLPRYLHFMVSSVAVGGLAIALFFHWRQRGGDRNAGAWVASGCRWFSYATMANFAVGFWFLATLPKGMLTTTIPGLLLLATLVGGIALSVPAIGLGLAGRALPALWCTLGTIGLMVLARSLLRTVLLAPWFSPAQLPVNPSSAPLLFFLLVLLAGVTLIGWMVRFTLRSCANQEDRP
;
A
#
# COMPACT_ATOMS: atom_id res chain seq x y z
N MET A 1 25.22 -17.93 16.11
CA MET A 1 24.35 -18.01 17.32
C MET A 1 23.06 -18.71 16.94
N ASP A 2 22.36 -19.36 17.86
CA ASP A 2 21.02 -19.91 17.56
C ASP A 2 20.03 -18.74 17.36
N PRO A 3 19.46 -18.54 16.16
CA PRO A 3 18.55 -17.43 15.92
C PRO A 3 17.28 -17.50 16.76
N ALA A 4 16.85 -18.69 17.20
CA ALA A 4 15.67 -18.84 18.04
C ALA A 4 15.85 -18.17 19.41
N ALA A 5 17.08 -18.17 19.94
CA ALA A 5 17.41 -17.53 21.21
C ALA A 5 17.35 -15.99 21.15
N LEU A 6 17.36 -15.40 19.95
CA LEU A 6 17.25 -13.94 19.75
C LEU A 6 15.81 -13.46 19.66
N ILE A 7 14.83 -14.37 19.53
CA ILE A 7 13.42 -14.01 19.35
C ILE A 7 12.80 -13.71 20.72
N PRO A 8 12.33 -12.48 20.97
CA PRO A 8 11.64 -12.17 22.22
C PRO A 8 10.35 -12.98 22.39
N ILE A 9 9.99 -13.24 23.63
CA ILE A 9 8.73 -13.93 23.96
C ILE A 9 7.56 -13.04 23.51
N PRO A 10 6.54 -13.59 22.82
CA PRO A 10 5.37 -12.82 22.42
C PRO A 10 4.52 -12.40 23.63
N ASP A 11 3.94 -11.21 23.55
CA ASP A 11 2.96 -10.73 24.51
C ASP A 11 1.63 -11.52 24.42
N ALA A 12 0.90 -11.54 25.54
CA ALA A 12 -0.42 -12.15 25.59
C ALA A 12 -1.49 -11.26 24.93
N ILE A 13 -2.43 -11.90 24.24
CA ILE A 13 -3.55 -11.24 23.56
C ILE A 13 -4.86 -11.42 24.33
N PRO A 14 -5.77 -10.43 24.29
CA PRO A 14 -6.98 -10.45 25.11
C PRO A 14 -8.08 -11.37 24.55
N VAL A 15 -8.03 -11.67 23.26
CA VAL A 15 -8.99 -12.50 22.53
C VAL A 15 -8.25 -13.33 21.48
N SER A 16 -8.95 -14.25 20.82
CA SER A 16 -8.33 -15.11 19.81
C SER A 16 -7.73 -14.29 18.64
N TRP A 17 -6.55 -14.74 18.17
CA TRP A 17 -5.72 -14.05 17.18
C TRP A 17 -6.43 -13.78 15.84
N TRP A 18 -7.44 -14.57 15.47
CA TRP A 18 -8.14 -14.44 14.20
C TRP A 18 -8.88 -13.11 14.07
N TRP A 19 -9.35 -12.50 15.16
CA TRP A 19 -9.95 -11.16 15.14
C TRP A 19 -8.97 -10.12 14.62
N PHE A 20 -7.78 -10.09 15.23
CA PHE A 20 -6.72 -9.16 14.83
C PHE A 20 -6.22 -9.44 13.42
N GLN A 21 -6.16 -10.72 13.02
CA GLN A 21 -5.78 -11.08 11.66
C GLN A 21 -6.82 -10.61 10.63
N ALA A 22 -8.11 -10.75 10.92
CA ALA A 22 -9.17 -10.26 10.05
C ALA A 22 -9.12 -8.74 9.90
N PHE A 23 -8.97 -8.00 11.01
CA PHE A 23 -8.83 -6.54 10.97
C PHE A 23 -7.54 -6.11 10.28
N LEU A 24 -6.43 -6.83 10.47
CA LEU A 24 -5.18 -6.59 9.76
C LEU A 24 -5.38 -6.70 8.25
N LEU A 25 -6.01 -7.77 7.76
CA LEU A 25 -6.23 -7.97 6.32
C LEU A 25 -7.13 -6.88 5.74
N LEU A 26 -8.24 -6.56 6.42
CA LEU A 26 -9.19 -5.54 5.98
C LEU A 26 -8.54 -4.15 5.93
N THR A 27 -7.90 -3.73 7.02
CA THR A 27 -7.31 -2.38 7.11
C THR A 27 -6.08 -2.24 6.22
N PHE A 28 -5.29 -3.30 6.06
CA PHE A 28 -4.16 -3.30 5.13
C PHE A 28 -4.63 -3.25 3.67
N PHE A 29 -5.75 -3.90 3.32
CA PHE A 29 -6.37 -3.75 2.01
C PHE A 29 -6.74 -2.29 1.72
N LEU A 30 -7.45 -1.64 2.65
CA LEU A 30 -7.83 -0.22 2.52
C LEU A 30 -6.60 0.69 2.39
N HIS A 31 -5.57 0.44 3.22
CA HIS A 31 -4.30 1.15 3.15
C HIS A 31 -3.63 0.99 1.79
N LEU A 32 -3.54 -0.23 1.25
CA LEU A 32 -2.91 -0.47 -0.05
C LEU A 32 -3.65 0.22 -1.21
N VAL A 33 -4.98 0.28 -1.17
CA VAL A 33 -5.76 1.01 -2.18
C VAL A 33 -5.37 2.50 -2.15
N ALA A 34 -5.38 3.12 -0.97
CA ALA A 34 -5.02 4.53 -0.81
C ALA A 34 -3.55 4.81 -1.14
N MET A 35 -2.64 3.98 -0.64
CA MET A 35 -1.19 4.10 -0.85
C MET A 35 -0.83 3.96 -2.33
N ASN A 36 -1.38 2.95 -3.02
CA ASN A 36 -1.11 2.74 -4.43
C ASN A 36 -1.65 3.89 -5.30
N ALA A 37 -2.84 4.40 -4.99
CA ALA A 37 -3.38 5.58 -5.67
C ALA A 37 -2.50 6.82 -5.42
N MET A 38 -2.08 7.05 -4.18
CA MET A 38 -1.22 8.17 -3.78
C MET A 38 0.14 8.13 -4.49
N LEU A 39 0.89 7.04 -4.35
CA LEU A 39 2.24 6.92 -4.91
C LEU A 39 2.20 6.85 -6.45
N GLY A 40 1.24 6.11 -7.01
CA GLY A 40 1.08 5.99 -8.45
C GLY A 40 0.76 7.31 -9.13
N THR A 41 -0.14 8.11 -8.57
CA THR A 41 -0.46 9.43 -9.12
C THR A 41 0.70 10.41 -8.98
N ALA A 42 1.43 10.40 -7.85
CA ALA A 42 2.65 11.19 -7.69
C ALA A 42 3.70 10.85 -8.76
N PHE A 43 3.95 9.55 -8.99
CA PHE A 43 4.89 9.08 -10.00
C PHE A 43 4.46 9.44 -11.43
N ILE A 44 3.18 9.26 -11.78
CA ILE A 44 2.65 9.65 -13.09
C ILE A 44 2.74 11.18 -13.28
N GLY A 45 2.53 11.96 -12.21
CA GLY A 45 2.74 13.40 -12.20
C GLY A 45 4.17 13.78 -12.50
N LEU A 46 5.14 13.15 -11.82
CA LEU A 46 6.58 13.30 -12.09
C LEU A 46 6.93 12.99 -13.55
N VAL A 47 6.52 11.82 -14.06
CA VAL A 47 6.81 11.44 -15.46
C VAL A 47 6.14 12.39 -16.45
N SER A 48 4.97 12.93 -16.13
CA SER A 48 4.29 13.89 -16.99
C SER A 48 5.05 15.22 -17.08
N HIS A 49 5.61 15.72 -15.98
CA HIS A 49 6.50 16.89 -16.00
C HIS A 49 7.80 16.62 -16.75
N LEU A 50 8.41 15.44 -16.56
CA LEU A 50 9.63 15.05 -17.30
C LEU A 50 9.44 15.01 -18.83
N ARG A 51 8.23 14.70 -19.30
CA ARG A 51 7.91 14.65 -20.74
C ARG A 51 7.61 16.02 -21.35
N GLY A 52 7.48 17.09 -20.56
CA GLY A 52 7.38 18.47 -21.04
C GLY A 52 6.17 18.83 -21.91
N THR A 53 5.15 17.96 -22.03
CA THR A 53 4.01 18.23 -22.93
C THR A 53 2.96 19.08 -22.22
N ASN A 54 2.74 20.32 -22.69
CA ASN A 54 1.70 21.24 -22.21
C ASN A 54 0.29 20.63 -22.22
N ASP A 55 0.04 19.67 -23.12
CA ASP A 55 -1.21 18.90 -23.19
C ASP A 55 -1.56 18.17 -21.89
N ARG A 56 -0.64 18.02 -20.92
CA ARG A 56 -0.86 17.32 -19.64
C ARG A 56 -1.20 18.20 -18.45
N ALA A 57 -1.32 19.51 -18.66
CA ALA A 57 -1.52 20.49 -17.58
C ALA A 57 -2.72 20.17 -16.69
N SER A 58 -3.87 19.79 -17.27
CA SER A 58 -5.09 19.50 -16.50
C SER A 58 -4.98 18.25 -15.63
N CYS A 59 -4.19 17.26 -16.06
CA CYS A 59 -3.94 16.04 -15.29
C CYS A 59 -2.96 16.30 -14.14
N THR A 60 -1.85 16.98 -14.41
CA THR A 60 -0.86 17.31 -13.38
C THR A 60 -1.40 18.28 -12.33
N GLU A 61 -2.33 19.16 -12.70
CA GLU A 61 -3.08 20.03 -11.79
C GLU A 61 -4.14 19.26 -10.97
N ALA A 62 -4.84 18.31 -11.58
CA ALA A 62 -5.72 17.41 -10.84
C ALA A 62 -4.92 16.59 -9.81
N ILE A 63 -3.73 16.11 -10.17
CA ILE A 63 -2.83 15.41 -9.25
C ILE A 63 -2.39 16.35 -8.12
N SER A 64 -1.97 17.59 -8.42
CA SER A 64 -1.49 18.52 -7.40
C SER A 64 -2.57 18.86 -6.37
N SER A 65 -3.80 19.11 -6.82
CA SER A 65 -4.92 19.44 -5.93
C SER A 65 -5.32 18.31 -4.99
N ASN A 66 -5.13 17.04 -5.40
CA ASN A 66 -5.57 15.85 -4.68
C ASN A 66 -4.47 15.14 -3.89
N LEU A 67 -3.18 15.31 -4.24
CA LEU A 67 -2.07 14.57 -3.64
C LEU A 67 -1.98 14.71 -2.11
N PRO A 68 -2.16 15.91 -1.50
CA PRO A 68 -2.17 16.00 -0.03
C PRO A 68 -3.28 15.16 0.61
N PHE A 69 -4.46 15.09 -0.01
CA PHE A 69 -5.56 14.30 0.51
C PHE A 69 -5.29 12.80 0.40
N THR A 70 -4.73 12.34 -0.72
CA THR A 70 -4.40 10.92 -0.90
C THR A 70 -3.29 10.47 0.07
N ILE A 71 -2.31 11.34 0.37
CA ILE A 71 -1.32 11.11 1.44
C ILE A 71 -2.02 10.99 2.79
N ALA A 72 -2.88 11.94 3.16
CA ALA A 72 -3.60 11.90 4.43
C ALA A 72 -4.44 10.63 4.60
N PHE A 73 -5.15 10.20 3.55
CA PHE A 73 -5.89 8.93 3.55
C PHE A 73 -4.95 7.73 3.70
N ALA A 74 -3.84 7.68 2.96
CA ALA A 74 -2.88 6.58 3.05
C ALA A 74 -2.28 6.47 4.46
N VAL A 75 -1.92 7.59 5.09
CA VAL A 75 -1.39 7.63 6.47
C VAL A 75 -2.45 7.15 7.46
N ASN A 76 -3.67 7.70 7.41
CA ASN A 76 -4.74 7.32 8.33
C ASN A 76 -5.11 5.84 8.22
N PHE A 77 -5.23 5.32 7.00
CA PHE A 77 -5.46 3.89 6.79
C PHE A 77 -4.25 3.02 7.14
N GLY A 78 -3.04 3.58 7.20
CA GLY A 78 -1.81 2.87 7.53
C GLY A 78 -1.59 2.62 9.02
N VAL A 79 -2.18 3.44 9.90
CA VAL A 79 -2.04 3.28 11.36
C VAL A 79 -2.65 1.96 11.84
N ALA A 80 -3.88 1.66 11.44
CA ALA A 80 -4.59 0.45 11.88
C ALA A 80 -3.86 -0.87 11.54
N PRO A 81 -3.44 -1.15 10.28
CA PRO A 81 -2.73 -2.38 9.97
C PRO A 81 -1.37 -2.45 10.67
N LEU A 82 -0.70 -1.31 10.92
CA LEU A 82 0.54 -1.29 11.70
C LEU A 82 0.30 -1.74 13.16
N LEU A 83 -0.78 -1.27 13.78
CA LEU A 83 -1.15 -1.70 15.13
C LEU A 83 -1.52 -3.18 15.19
N PHE A 84 -2.31 -3.68 14.22
CA PHE A 84 -2.70 -5.10 14.23
C PHE A 84 -1.55 -6.05 13.94
N VAL A 85 -0.59 -5.67 13.08
CA VAL A 85 0.61 -6.49 12.89
C VAL A 85 1.50 -6.45 14.13
N GLN A 86 1.55 -5.34 14.87
CA GLN A 86 2.27 -5.25 16.15
C GLN A 86 1.62 -6.11 17.24
N VAL A 87 0.29 -6.17 17.33
CA VAL A 87 -0.40 -7.07 18.27
C VAL A 87 -0.08 -8.54 17.98
N LEU A 88 -0.05 -8.94 16.70
CA LEU A 88 0.15 -10.34 16.32
C LEU A 88 1.62 -10.77 16.25
N TYR A 89 2.51 -9.86 15.87
CA TYR A 89 3.90 -10.14 15.55
C TYR A 89 4.87 -9.15 16.22
N GLY A 90 4.48 -8.56 17.35
CA GLY A 90 5.22 -7.51 18.07
C GLY A 90 6.67 -7.86 18.29
N HIS A 91 6.92 -9.02 18.89
CA HIS A 91 8.25 -9.57 19.12
C HIS A 91 9.14 -9.67 17.86
N LEU A 92 8.56 -9.80 16.66
CA LEU A 92 9.30 -9.81 15.40
C LEU A 92 9.45 -8.40 14.81
N ILE A 93 8.35 -7.64 14.73
CA ILE A 93 8.33 -6.33 14.06
C ILE A 93 9.03 -5.24 14.87
N TYR A 94 8.95 -5.30 16.20
CA TYR A 94 9.72 -4.39 17.05
C TYR A 94 11.20 -4.68 16.95
N THR A 95 11.59 -5.96 16.98
CA THR A 95 12.99 -6.35 16.80
C THR A 95 13.51 -5.89 15.44
N SER A 96 12.81 -6.19 14.35
CA SER A 96 13.23 -5.73 13.02
C SER A 96 13.31 -4.20 12.92
N SER A 97 12.45 -3.47 13.63
CA SER A 97 12.49 -2.00 13.68
C SER A 97 13.69 -1.48 14.45
N ILE A 98 14.08 -2.13 15.55
CA ILE A 98 15.27 -1.77 16.35
C ILE A 98 16.56 -2.03 15.55
N LEU A 99 16.63 -3.13 14.80
CA LEU A 99 17.80 -3.45 13.94
C LEU A 99 18.11 -2.34 12.92
N MET A 100 17.07 -1.64 12.46
CA MET A 100 17.15 -0.53 11.51
C MET A 100 16.63 0.79 12.06
N ALA A 101 16.80 1.02 13.37
CA ALA A 101 16.18 2.12 14.11
C ALA A 101 16.36 3.49 13.45
N VAL A 102 17.53 3.79 12.89
CA VAL A 102 17.80 5.08 12.23
C VAL A 102 16.89 5.29 11.03
N PHE A 103 16.78 4.28 10.17
CA PHE A 103 15.89 4.32 9.01
C PHE A 103 14.43 4.32 9.41
N TRP A 104 14.07 3.51 10.42
CA TRP A 104 12.70 3.41 10.91
C TRP A 104 12.20 4.74 11.48
N LEU A 105 13.02 5.42 12.30
CA LEU A 105 12.69 6.75 12.83
C LEU A 105 12.67 7.82 11.72
N ALA A 106 13.56 7.71 10.72
CA ALA A 106 13.60 8.65 9.60
C ALA A 106 12.29 8.69 8.81
N VAL A 107 11.49 7.61 8.78
CA VAL A 107 10.18 7.56 8.09
C VAL A 107 9.30 8.74 8.48
N VAL A 108 9.28 9.13 9.77
CA VAL A 108 8.46 10.26 10.25
C VAL A 108 8.92 11.57 9.61
N GLY A 109 10.21 11.85 9.63
CA GLY A 109 10.78 13.06 9.01
C GLY A 109 10.59 13.08 7.50
N LEU A 110 10.86 11.96 6.82
CA LEU A 110 10.65 11.82 5.37
C LEU A 110 9.19 12.07 4.99
N LEU A 111 8.24 11.54 5.78
CA LEU A 111 6.81 11.71 5.53
C LEU A 111 6.36 13.16 5.74
N ILE A 112 6.83 13.83 6.80
CA ILE A 112 6.53 15.24 7.05
C ILE A 112 7.01 16.11 5.88
N ILE A 113 8.25 15.88 5.40
CA ILE A 113 8.81 16.62 4.28
C ILE A 113 8.03 16.32 2.99
N ALA A 114 7.76 15.04 2.69
CA ALA A 114 6.99 14.66 1.51
C ALA A 114 5.58 15.27 1.51
N TYR A 115 4.93 15.29 2.68
CA TYR A 115 3.60 15.87 2.83
C TYR A 115 3.61 17.40 2.69
N GLY A 116 4.62 18.07 3.27
CA GLY A 116 4.84 19.50 3.06
C GLY A 116 5.08 19.85 1.60
N LEU A 117 5.89 19.05 0.89
CA LEU A 117 6.12 19.22 -0.56
C LEU A 117 4.84 19.00 -1.37
N ALA A 118 3.95 18.09 -0.96
CA ALA A 118 2.66 17.92 -1.61
C ALA A 118 1.78 19.18 -1.47
N TYR A 119 1.80 19.85 -0.31
CA TYR A 119 1.12 21.14 -0.14
C TYR A 119 1.77 22.25 -0.95
N VAL A 120 3.10 22.33 -0.98
CA VAL A 120 3.82 23.27 -1.87
C VAL A 120 3.43 23.04 -3.33
N TYR A 121 3.38 21.77 -3.76
CA TYR A 121 2.97 21.39 -5.11
C TYR A 121 1.52 21.79 -5.42
N LYS A 122 0.62 21.71 -4.44
CA LYS A 122 -0.78 22.11 -4.55
C LYS A 122 -0.96 23.64 -4.56
N ASP A 123 -0.52 24.31 -3.52
CA ASP A 123 -0.86 25.71 -3.24
C ASP A 123 -0.06 26.68 -4.10
N LEU A 124 1.16 26.30 -4.49
CA LEU A 124 2.02 27.09 -5.37
C LEU A 124 2.03 26.56 -6.81
N TYR A 125 1.13 25.63 -7.16
CA TYR A 125 1.10 25.00 -8.50
C TYR A 125 1.22 26.01 -9.66
N PRO A 126 0.47 27.12 -9.70
CA PRO A 126 0.57 28.09 -10.80
C PRO A 126 1.90 28.84 -10.82
N ARG A 127 2.49 29.08 -9.64
CA ARG A 127 3.70 29.90 -9.45
C ARG A 127 5.01 29.13 -9.64
N LEU A 128 4.98 27.80 -9.50
CA LEU A 128 6.19 26.96 -9.51
C LEU A 128 6.89 26.88 -10.88
N GLY A 129 6.19 27.07 -12.01
CA GLY A 129 6.79 26.94 -13.35
C GLY A 129 7.57 25.61 -13.49
N ASP A 130 8.85 25.70 -13.83
CA ASP A 130 9.75 24.54 -13.98
C ASP A 130 10.10 23.86 -12.64
N ALA A 131 9.99 24.56 -11.51
CA ALA A 131 10.24 23.99 -10.19
C ALA A 131 9.22 22.90 -9.80
N ARG A 132 8.09 22.79 -10.52
CA ARG A 132 7.10 21.71 -10.35
C ARG A 132 7.76 20.34 -10.40
N LEU A 133 8.68 20.14 -11.36
CA LEU A 133 9.41 18.88 -11.53
C LEU A 133 10.24 18.54 -10.29
N ALA A 134 10.98 19.52 -9.76
CA ALA A 134 11.81 19.32 -8.57
C ALA A 134 10.96 19.00 -7.34
N VAL A 135 9.84 19.72 -7.13
CA VAL A 135 8.96 19.51 -5.97
C VAL A 135 8.30 18.13 -6.01
N ILE A 136 7.64 17.76 -7.11
CA ILE A 136 7.00 16.45 -7.22
C ILE A 136 8.02 15.31 -7.27
N GLY A 137 9.20 15.55 -7.88
CA GLY A 137 10.30 14.61 -7.94
C GLY A 137 10.83 14.27 -6.57
N LEU A 138 11.11 15.30 -5.74
CA LEU A 138 11.55 15.10 -4.37
C LEU A 138 10.47 14.45 -3.51
N ALA A 139 9.21 14.88 -3.61
CA ALA A 139 8.11 14.25 -2.88
C ALA A 139 7.98 12.75 -3.23
N THR A 140 8.01 12.42 -4.53
CA THR A 140 7.93 11.03 -5.00
C THR A 140 9.13 10.21 -4.53
N LEU A 141 10.36 10.76 -4.60
CA LEU A 141 11.57 10.09 -4.13
C LEU A 141 11.51 9.76 -2.64
N LEU A 142 11.03 10.69 -1.80
CA LEU A 142 10.86 10.47 -0.36
C LEU A 142 9.83 9.37 -0.07
N LEU A 143 8.71 9.35 -0.81
CA LEU A 143 7.69 8.30 -0.67
C LEU A 143 8.21 6.93 -1.10
N LEU A 144 9.00 6.87 -2.18
CA LEU A 144 9.70 5.66 -2.61
C LEU A 144 10.71 5.18 -1.55
N ALA A 145 11.46 6.10 -0.95
CA ALA A 145 12.39 5.79 0.14
C ALA A 145 11.66 5.21 1.37
N ILE A 146 10.51 5.78 1.76
CA ILE A 146 9.66 5.24 2.82
C ILE A 146 9.24 3.80 2.48
N ALA A 147 8.75 3.55 1.27
CA ALA A 147 8.36 2.20 0.85
C ALA A 147 9.53 1.20 0.89
N PHE A 148 10.75 1.64 0.54
CA PHE A 148 11.95 0.83 0.64
C PHE A 148 12.31 0.47 2.09
N ILE A 149 12.22 1.43 3.01
CA ILE A 149 12.45 1.20 4.44
C ILE A 149 11.43 0.20 5.00
N PHE A 150 10.14 0.36 4.69
CA PHE A 150 9.10 -0.60 5.10
C PHE A 150 9.34 -2.00 4.52
N THR A 151 9.80 -2.10 3.27
CA THR A 151 10.07 -3.40 2.64
C THR A 151 11.23 -4.10 3.35
N ASN A 152 12.31 -3.38 3.67
CA ASN A 152 13.43 -3.93 4.43
C ASN A 152 13.01 -4.36 5.84
N ASN A 153 12.21 -3.54 6.54
CA ASN A 153 11.73 -3.87 7.88
C ASN A 153 10.97 -5.21 7.88
N ILE A 154 10.06 -5.40 6.92
CA ILE A 154 9.30 -6.64 6.79
C ILE A 154 10.18 -7.81 6.36
N SER A 155 11.19 -7.60 5.52
CA SER A 155 12.17 -8.65 5.18
C SER A 155 12.97 -9.10 6.41
N LEU A 156 13.42 -8.18 7.27
CA LEU A 156 14.09 -8.51 8.53
C LEU A 156 13.14 -9.21 9.51
N MET A 157 11.89 -8.75 9.62
CA MET A 157 10.86 -9.38 10.45
C MET A 157 10.63 -10.85 10.06
N GLN A 158 10.73 -11.17 8.77
CA GLN A 158 10.50 -12.52 8.23
C GLN A 158 11.74 -13.42 8.24
N LYS A 159 12.91 -12.91 8.62
CA LYS A 159 14.17 -13.66 8.63
C LYS A 159 14.95 -13.43 9.93
N PRO A 160 14.54 -14.04 11.06
CA PRO A 160 15.28 -13.96 12.32
C PRO A 160 16.74 -14.39 12.23
N ILE A 161 17.07 -15.29 11.29
CA ILE A 161 18.45 -15.72 11.00
C ILE A 161 19.37 -14.53 10.73
N ALA A 162 18.87 -13.45 10.12
CA ALA A 162 19.68 -12.32 9.69
C ALA A 162 19.97 -11.30 10.81
N TRP A 163 19.45 -11.53 12.02
CA TRP A 163 19.51 -10.58 13.15
C TRP A 163 20.85 -10.61 13.88
N ASP A 164 21.58 -11.72 13.81
CA ASP A 164 22.92 -11.89 14.38
C ASP A 164 23.94 -10.87 13.83
N ARG A 165 23.79 -10.45 12.58
CA ARG A 165 24.57 -9.35 11.96
C ARG A 165 24.53 -8.04 12.75
N TYR A 166 23.54 -7.85 13.62
CA TYR A 166 23.49 -6.68 14.51
C TYR A 166 24.68 -6.60 15.45
N PHE A 167 25.19 -7.75 15.92
CA PHE A 167 26.30 -7.77 16.88
C PHE A 167 27.62 -7.35 16.26
N ASP A 168 27.77 -7.47 14.94
CA ASP A 168 28.92 -6.92 14.20
C ASP A 168 28.82 -5.39 14.06
N GLN A 169 27.61 -4.84 13.97
CA GLN A 169 27.35 -3.42 13.72
C GLN A 169 26.10 -2.90 14.46
N PRO A 170 26.19 -2.65 15.79
CA PRO A 170 25.03 -2.31 16.63
C PRO A 170 24.60 -0.84 16.51
N ARG A 171 24.63 -0.28 15.30
CA ARG A 171 24.34 1.14 15.03
C ARG A 171 22.90 1.41 14.61
N GLY A 172 22.06 0.37 14.50
CA GLY A 172 20.68 0.51 14.03
C GLY A 172 20.58 0.86 12.53
N LEU A 173 21.58 0.45 11.74
CA LEU A 173 21.70 0.70 10.30
C LEU A 173 21.56 -0.57 9.46
N LEU A 174 21.05 -1.65 10.05
CA LEU A 174 20.98 -2.94 9.38
C LEU A 174 19.88 -2.94 8.31
N LEU A 175 20.21 -3.32 7.08
CA LEU A 175 19.26 -3.46 5.97
C LEU A 175 19.28 -4.90 5.45
N ALA A 176 18.17 -5.37 4.88
CA ALA A 176 18.03 -6.73 4.36
C ALA A 176 18.51 -6.85 2.90
N LEU A 177 19.62 -6.20 2.54
CA LEU A 177 20.09 -6.09 1.14
C LEU A 177 20.50 -7.44 0.52
N ASP A 178 20.82 -8.41 1.38
CA ASP A 178 21.14 -9.80 1.03
C ASP A 178 19.90 -10.66 0.76
N ASP A 179 18.69 -10.17 1.08
CA ASP A 179 17.47 -10.90 0.82
C ASP A 179 17.14 -10.87 -0.69
N PRO A 180 17.18 -12.01 -1.41
CA PRO A 180 16.87 -12.05 -2.84
C PRO A 180 15.43 -11.62 -3.14
N MET A 181 14.53 -11.73 -2.16
CA MET A 181 13.14 -11.28 -2.29
C MET A 181 12.98 -9.76 -2.17
N LEU A 182 13.95 -9.03 -1.60
CA LEU A 182 13.79 -7.61 -1.24
C LEU A 182 13.45 -6.76 -2.47
N LEU A 183 14.32 -6.81 -3.48
CA LEU A 183 14.20 -5.94 -4.65
C LEU A 183 12.98 -6.30 -5.53
N PRO A 184 12.72 -7.58 -5.88
CA PRO A 184 11.52 -7.94 -6.63
C PRO A 184 10.24 -7.58 -5.88
N ARG A 185 10.20 -7.79 -4.56
CA ARG A 185 9.06 -7.41 -3.72
C ARG A 185 8.83 -5.90 -3.75
N TYR A 186 9.88 -5.12 -3.53
CA TYR A 186 9.82 -3.65 -3.58
C TYR A 186 9.29 -3.18 -4.94
N LEU A 187 9.92 -3.62 -6.03
CA LEU A 187 9.52 -3.22 -7.39
C LEU A 187 8.09 -3.67 -7.72
N HIS A 188 7.66 -4.85 -7.28
CA HIS A 188 6.29 -5.31 -7.50
C HIS A 188 5.28 -4.36 -6.85
N PHE A 189 5.53 -3.87 -5.63
CA PHE A 189 4.68 -2.84 -5.01
C PHE A 189 4.74 -1.52 -5.77
N MET A 190 5.93 -1.07 -6.19
CA MET A 190 6.07 0.24 -6.86
C MET A 190 5.38 0.24 -8.23
N VAL A 191 5.57 -0.79 -9.05
CA VAL A 191 4.91 -0.91 -10.36
C VAL A 191 3.40 -1.09 -10.19
N SER A 192 2.96 -1.87 -9.20
CA SER A 192 1.53 -1.96 -8.84
C SER A 192 0.94 -0.59 -8.47
N SER A 193 1.69 0.25 -7.75
CA SER A 193 1.22 1.60 -7.42
C SER A 193 0.97 2.44 -8.66
N VAL A 194 1.87 2.41 -9.64
CA VAL A 194 1.69 3.11 -10.94
C VAL A 194 0.44 2.62 -11.65
N ALA A 195 0.17 1.30 -11.63
CA ALA A 195 -1.03 0.76 -12.23
C ALA A 195 -2.30 1.35 -11.59
N VAL A 196 -2.44 1.22 -10.27
CA VAL A 196 -3.62 1.71 -9.52
C VAL A 196 -3.72 3.24 -9.60
N GLY A 197 -2.60 3.98 -9.60
CA GLY A 197 -2.59 5.42 -9.82
C GLY A 197 -3.12 5.82 -11.20
N GLY A 198 -2.76 5.07 -12.25
CA GLY A 198 -3.33 5.24 -13.59
C GLY A 198 -4.84 5.01 -13.60
N LEU A 199 -5.30 3.96 -12.91
CA LEU A 199 -6.73 3.68 -12.77
C LEU A 199 -7.47 4.75 -11.95
N ALA A 200 -6.85 5.28 -10.90
CA ALA A 200 -7.40 6.38 -10.11
C ALA A 200 -7.57 7.65 -10.95
N ILE A 201 -6.60 7.98 -11.82
CA ILE A 201 -6.73 9.08 -12.80
C ILE A 201 -7.88 8.79 -13.76
N ALA A 202 -7.97 7.57 -14.31
CA ALA A 202 -9.02 7.20 -15.24
C ALA A 202 -10.42 7.35 -14.63
N LEU A 203 -10.59 6.92 -13.37
CA LEU A 203 -11.85 7.06 -12.63
C LEU A 203 -12.18 8.51 -12.32
N PHE A 204 -11.20 9.29 -11.85
CA PHE A 204 -11.38 10.72 -11.56
C PHE A 204 -11.92 11.48 -12.79
N PHE A 205 -11.31 11.27 -13.96
CA PHE A 205 -11.76 11.89 -15.19
C PHE A 205 -13.03 11.24 -15.75
N HIS A 206 -13.31 9.96 -15.47
CA HIS A 206 -14.59 9.34 -15.85
C HIS A 206 -15.78 10.05 -15.18
N TRP A 207 -15.66 10.41 -13.91
CA TRP A 207 -16.70 11.17 -13.22
C TRP A 207 -16.82 12.60 -13.75
N ARG A 208 -15.70 13.28 -14.06
CA ARG A 208 -15.75 14.61 -14.71
C ARG A 208 -16.38 14.57 -16.11
N GLN A 209 -16.11 13.52 -16.88
CA GLN A 209 -16.72 13.31 -18.18
C GLN A 209 -18.25 13.19 -18.08
N ARG A 210 -18.75 12.45 -17.08
CA ARG A 210 -20.20 12.37 -16.79
C ARG A 210 -20.79 13.72 -16.39
N GLY A 211 -20.00 14.57 -15.74
CA GLY A 211 -20.35 15.96 -15.41
C GLY A 211 -20.23 16.95 -16.58
N GLY A 212 -19.96 16.49 -17.81
CA GLY A 212 -19.97 17.33 -19.02
C GLY A 212 -18.61 17.82 -19.52
N ASP A 213 -17.49 17.45 -18.87
CA ASP A 213 -16.15 17.81 -19.33
C ASP A 213 -15.76 17.02 -20.60
N ARG A 214 -15.81 17.69 -21.76
CA ARG A 214 -15.49 17.12 -23.07
C ARG A 214 -14.03 16.68 -23.22
N ASN A 215 -13.10 17.29 -22.46
CA ASN A 215 -11.67 16.97 -22.53
C ASN A 215 -11.29 15.79 -21.61
N ALA A 216 -12.18 15.35 -20.73
CA ALA A 216 -11.92 14.28 -19.79
C ALA A 216 -11.71 12.91 -20.45
N GLY A 217 -12.31 12.64 -21.61
CA GLY A 217 -12.23 11.34 -22.30
C GLY A 217 -10.79 10.92 -22.66
N ALA A 218 -9.95 11.88 -23.08
CA ALA A 218 -8.54 11.62 -23.37
C ALA A 218 -7.76 11.19 -22.11
N TRP A 219 -8.11 11.76 -20.95
CA TRP A 219 -7.50 11.40 -19.66
C TRP A 219 -7.95 10.06 -19.14
N VAL A 220 -9.22 9.68 -19.37
CA VAL A 220 -9.71 8.31 -19.08
C VAL A 220 -8.86 7.30 -19.85
N ALA A 221 -8.70 7.48 -21.16
CA ALA A 221 -7.89 6.59 -21.99
C ALA A 221 -6.40 6.61 -21.58
N SER A 222 -5.86 7.76 -21.21
CA SER A 222 -4.49 7.89 -20.72
C SER A 222 -4.26 7.13 -19.41
N GLY A 223 -5.13 7.31 -18.42
CA GLY A 223 -5.06 6.61 -17.14
C GLY A 223 -5.22 5.10 -17.28
N CYS A 224 -6.15 4.67 -18.14
CA CYS A 224 -6.33 3.27 -18.50
C CYS A 224 -5.09 2.65 -19.16
N ARG A 225 -4.40 3.38 -20.05
CA ARG A 225 -3.13 2.91 -20.65
C ARG A 225 -2.04 2.78 -19.60
N TRP A 226 -1.89 3.76 -18.70
CA TRP A 226 -0.96 3.67 -17.57
C TRP A 226 -1.25 2.42 -16.72
N PHE A 227 -2.52 2.20 -16.37
CA PHE A 227 -2.96 1.02 -15.63
C PHE A 227 -2.58 -0.28 -16.34
N SER A 228 -2.95 -0.44 -17.61
CA SER A 228 -2.74 -1.68 -18.36
C SER A 228 -1.24 -1.97 -18.57
N TYR A 229 -0.44 -0.99 -19.01
CA TYR A 229 0.99 -1.22 -19.24
C TYR A 229 1.77 -1.44 -17.94
N ALA A 230 1.44 -0.72 -16.87
CA ALA A 230 2.06 -0.97 -15.57
C ALA A 230 1.67 -2.35 -15.02
N THR A 231 0.43 -2.80 -15.19
CA THR A 231 0.01 -4.16 -14.78
C THR A 231 0.76 -5.24 -15.58
N MET A 232 0.96 -5.04 -16.89
CA MET A 232 1.78 -5.94 -17.72
C MET A 232 3.23 -5.98 -17.26
N ALA A 233 3.84 -4.81 -16.99
CA ALA A 233 5.19 -4.75 -16.44
C ALA A 233 5.27 -5.41 -15.06
N ASN A 234 4.22 -5.27 -14.24
CA ASN A 234 4.14 -5.88 -12.92
C ASN A 234 4.09 -7.40 -12.98
N PHE A 235 3.53 -8.01 -14.04
CA PHE A 235 3.64 -9.46 -14.23
C PHE A 235 5.08 -9.92 -14.38
N ALA A 236 5.91 -9.23 -15.17
CA ALA A 236 7.32 -9.58 -15.31
C ALA A 236 8.05 -9.51 -13.96
N VAL A 237 7.82 -8.45 -13.19
CA VAL A 237 8.38 -8.30 -11.83
C VAL A 237 7.80 -9.35 -10.86
N GLY A 238 6.53 -9.71 -11.01
CA GLY A 238 5.86 -10.74 -10.21
C GLY A 238 6.42 -12.14 -10.46
N PHE A 239 6.68 -12.49 -11.72
CA PHE A 239 7.38 -13.74 -12.07
C PHE A 239 8.82 -13.75 -11.56
N TRP A 240 9.52 -12.61 -11.64
CA TRP A 240 10.83 -12.48 -11.00
C TRP A 240 10.74 -12.69 -9.48
N PHE A 241 9.77 -12.08 -8.81
CA PHE A 241 9.56 -12.27 -7.38
C PHE A 241 9.23 -13.73 -7.03
N LEU A 242 8.36 -14.38 -7.80
CA LEU A 242 8.02 -15.79 -7.65
C LEU A 242 9.27 -16.69 -7.75
N ALA A 243 10.18 -16.39 -8.69
CA ALA A 243 11.42 -17.13 -8.86
C ALA A 243 12.40 -16.97 -7.68
N THR A 244 12.28 -15.90 -6.88
CA THR A 244 13.10 -15.70 -5.68
C THR A 244 12.56 -16.37 -4.42
N LEU A 245 11.36 -16.96 -4.46
CA LEU A 245 10.83 -17.69 -3.33
C LEU A 245 11.66 -18.95 -3.04
N PRO A 246 12.00 -19.24 -1.77
CA PRO A 246 12.54 -20.54 -1.38
C PRO A 246 11.77 -21.73 -1.97
N LYS A 247 12.53 -22.69 -2.53
CA LYS A 247 11.98 -23.87 -3.21
C LYS A 247 11.16 -24.73 -2.24
N GLY A 248 10.07 -25.31 -2.74
CA GLY A 248 9.19 -26.20 -1.98
C GLY A 248 8.11 -25.50 -1.14
N MET A 249 8.14 -24.18 -0.97
CA MET A 249 7.16 -23.48 -0.12
C MET A 249 5.71 -23.55 -0.62
N LEU A 250 5.50 -23.67 -1.94
CA LEU A 250 4.16 -23.60 -2.55
C LEU A 250 3.39 -24.92 -2.53
N THR A 251 4.07 -26.07 -2.43
CA THR A 251 3.45 -27.38 -2.67
C THR A 251 3.51 -28.33 -1.48
N THR A 252 4.28 -28.00 -0.45
CA THR A 252 4.54 -28.90 0.69
C THR A 252 3.60 -28.72 1.87
N THR A 253 2.89 -27.58 1.95
CA THR A 253 2.04 -27.24 3.10
C THR A 253 0.68 -26.70 2.65
N ILE A 254 -0.34 -26.82 3.49
CA ILE A 254 -1.68 -26.25 3.24
C ILE A 254 -1.60 -24.73 3.01
N PRO A 255 -0.91 -23.92 3.85
CA PRO A 255 -0.73 -22.49 3.57
C PRO A 255 0.00 -22.21 2.26
N GLY A 256 0.94 -23.08 1.86
CA GLY A 256 1.62 -23.03 0.57
C GLY A 256 0.66 -23.25 -0.62
N LEU A 257 -0.22 -24.23 -0.53
CA LEU A 257 -1.22 -24.50 -1.57
C LEU A 257 -2.24 -23.36 -1.67
N LEU A 258 -2.68 -22.82 -0.54
CA LEU A 258 -3.53 -21.62 -0.50
C LEU A 258 -2.81 -20.42 -1.10
N LEU A 259 -1.51 -20.25 -0.83
CA LEU A 259 -0.70 -19.20 -1.44
C LEU A 259 -0.71 -19.37 -2.97
N LEU A 260 -0.45 -20.57 -3.49
CA LEU A 260 -0.53 -20.85 -4.92
C LEU A 260 -1.91 -20.51 -5.50
N ALA A 261 -2.99 -20.94 -4.83
CA ALA A 261 -4.36 -20.65 -5.26
C ALA A 261 -4.65 -19.13 -5.32
N THR A 262 -4.22 -18.36 -4.31
CA THR A 262 -4.37 -16.89 -4.31
C THR A 262 -3.54 -16.21 -5.40
N LEU A 263 -2.35 -16.72 -5.70
CA LEU A 263 -1.51 -16.22 -6.80
C LEU A 263 -2.18 -16.46 -8.16
N VAL A 264 -2.64 -17.70 -8.41
CA VAL A 264 -3.36 -18.06 -9.65
C VAL A 264 -4.64 -17.24 -9.80
N GLY A 265 -5.42 -17.10 -8.72
CA GLY A 265 -6.62 -16.25 -8.72
C GLY A 265 -6.31 -14.78 -9.01
N GLY A 266 -5.21 -14.25 -8.46
CA GLY A 266 -4.76 -12.88 -8.73
C GLY A 266 -4.39 -12.67 -10.20
N ILE A 267 -3.68 -13.63 -10.81
CA ILE A 267 -3.37 -13.62 -12.25
C ILE A 267 -4.67 -13.67 -13.06
N ALA A 268 -5.59 -14.58 -12.72
CA ALA A 268 -6.86 -14.76 -13.40
C ALA A 268 -7.77 -13.51 -13.37
N LEU A 269 -7.70 -12.70 -12.31
CA LEU A 269 -8.40 -11.41 -12.24
C LEU A 269 -7.65 -10.27 -12.94
N SER A 270 -6.31 -10.29 -12.94
CA SER A 270 -5.48 -9.23 -13.52
C SER A 270 -5.51 -9.24 -15.05
N VAL A 271 -5.54 -10.42 -15.68
CA VAL A 271 -5.59 -10.58 -17.15
C VAL A 271 -6.82 -9.87 -17.77
N PRO A 272 -8.07 -10.15 -17.36
CA PRO A 272 -9.23 -9.44 -17.88
C PRO A 272 -9.22 -7.95 -17.47
N ALA A 273 -8.66 -7.60 -16.31
CA ALA A 273 -8.53 -6.21 -15.90
C ALA A 273 -7.72 -5.40 -16.93
N ILE A 274 -6.60 -5.93 -17.44
CA ILE A 274 -5.79 -5.30 -18.49
C ILE A 274 -6.63 -5.06 -19.76
N GLY A 275 -7.38 -6.06 -20.21
CA GLY A 275 -8.24 -5.95 -21.40
C GLY A 275 -9.34 -4.90 -21.24
N LEU A 276 -10.00 -4.89 -20.08
CA LEU A 276 -11.02 -3.89 -19.73
C LEU A 276 -10.42 -2.47 -19.63
N GLY A 277 -9.21 -2.35 -19.08
CA GLY A 277 -8.44 -1.11 -19.06
C GLY A 277 -8.15 -0.60 -20.47
N LEU A 278 -7.59 -1.44 -21.35
CA LEU A 278 -7.29 -1.07 -22.74
C LEU A 278 -8.56 -0.69 -23.53
N ALA A 279 -9.70 -1.30 -23.20
CA ALA A 279 -11.02 -0.94 -23.76
C ALA A 279 -11.62 0.36 -23.18
N GLY A 280 -10.93 1.07 -22.29
CA GLY A 280 -11.40 2.30 -21.66
C GLY A 280 -12.48 2.09 -20.58
N ARG A 281 -12.75 0.85 -20.17
CA ARG A 281 -13.80 0.50 -19.20
C ARG A 281 -13.25 0.52 -17.77
N ALA A 282 -13.07 1.73 -17.23
CA ALA A 282 -12.45 1.95 -15.92
C ALA A 282 -13.20 1.29 -14.74
N LEU A 283 -14.54 1.31 -14.73
CA LEU A 283 -15.34 0.74 -13.62
C LEU A 283 -15.22 -0.79 -13.52
N PRO A 284 -15.40 -1.58 -14.60
CA PRO A 284 -15.14 -3.01 -14.57
C PRO A 284 -13.68 -3.33 -14.19
N ALA A 285 -12.71 -2.58 -14.73
CA ALA A 285 -11.30 -2.75 -14.38
C ALA A 285 -11.04 -2.51 -12.88
N LEU A 286 -11.75 -1.55 -12.26
CA LEU A 286 -11.69 -1.30 -10.82
C LEU A 286 -12.07 -2.54 -10.01
N TRP A 287 -13.21 -3.17 -10.30
CA TRP A 287 -13.65 -4.34 -9.54
C TRP A 287 -12.68 -5.51 -9.64
N CYS A 288 -12.16 -5.79 -10.83
CA CYS A 288 -11.11 -6.82 -11.00
C CYS A 288 -9.82 -6.46 -10.26
N THR A 289 -9.43 -5.18 -10.26
CA THR A 289 -8.24 -4.69 -9.56
C THR A 289 -8.40 -4.79 -8.05
N LEU A 290 -9.56 -4.41 -7.50
CA LEU A 290 -9.86 -4.57 -6.08
C LEU A 290 -9.86 -6.04 -5.66
N GLY A 291 -10.45 -6.93 -6.46
CA GLY A 291 -10.36 -8.38 -6.23
C GLY A 291 -8.91 -8.88 -6.24
N THR A 292 -8.10 -8.40 -7.19
CA THR A 292 -6.66 -8.73 -7.28
C THR A 292 -5.90 -8.25 -6.04
N ILE A 293 -6.11 -7.01 -5.60
CA ILE A 293 -5.46 -6.47 -4.39
C ILE A 293 -5.87 -7.32 -3.17
N GLY A 294 -7.14 -7.71 -3.05
CA GLY A 294 -7.62 -8.58 -1.98
C GLY A 294 -6.90 -9.93 -1.95
N LEU A 295 -6.78 -10.59 -3.12
CA LEU A 295 -6.03 -11.84 -3.24
C LEU A 295 -4.53 -11.65 -2.93
N MET A 296 -3.92 -10.53 -3.33
CA MET A 296 -2.52 -10.23 -3.03
C MET A 296 -2.28 -9.94 -1.54
N VAL A 297 -3.25 -9.34 -0.84
CA VAL A 297 -3.20 -9.16 0.63
C VAL A 297 -3.21 -10.53 1.32
N LEU A 298 -4.07 -11.45 0.86
CA LEU A 298 -4.10 -12.83 1.36
C LEU A 298 -2.79 -13.57 1.04
N ALA A 299 -2.31 -13.50 -0.21
CA ALA A 299 -1.05 -14.10 -0.64
C ALA A 299 0.12 -13.61 0.23
N ARG A 300 0.20 -12.30 0.50
CA ARG A 300 1.23 -11.72 1.39
C ARG A 300 1.13 -12.28 2.80
N SER A 301 -0.08 -12.42 3.35
CA SER A 301 -0.27 -12.97 4.69
C SER A 301 0.11 -14.44 4.75
N LEU A 302 -0.26 -15.24 3.76
CA LEU A 302 0.09 -16.66 3.68
C LEU A 302 1.60 -16.85 3.50
N LEU A 303 2.24 -16.05 2.64
CA LEU A 303 3.69 -16.05 2.48
C LEU A 303 4.40 -15.73 3.79
N ARG A 304 3.91 -14.76 4.57
CA ARG A 304 4.46 -14.48 5.91
C ARG A 304 4.33 -15.70 6.82
N THR A 305 3.18 -16.36 6.86
CA THR A 305 2.98 -17.55 7.68
C THR A 305 3.93 -18.68 7.29
N VAL A 306 4.12 -18.91 5.99
CA VAL A 306 5.05 -19.96 5.51
C VAL A 306 6.50 -19.62 5.86
N LEU A 307 6.94 -18.37 5.66
CA LEU A 307 8.30 -17.94 6.00
C LEU A 307 8.60 -17.99 7.50
N LEU A 308 7.60 -17.69 8.33
CA LEU A 308 7.73 -17.70 9.79
C LEU A 308 7.45 -19.07 10.43
N ALA A 309 6.95 -20.05 9.69
CA ALA A 309 6.59 -21.37 10.24
C ALA A 309 7.67 -22.03 11.12
N PRO A 310 8.98 -21.92 10.84
CA PRO A 310 10.02 -22.46 11.72
C PRO A 310 10.16 -21.74 13.06
N TRP A 311 9.72 -20.48 13.14
CA TRP A 311 10.00 -19.56 14.25
C TRP A 311 8.77 -19.23 15.09
N PHE A 312 7.62 -19.04 14.45
CA PHE A 312 6.43 -18.53 15.12
C PHE A 312 5.15 -18.80 14.32
N SER A 313 4.08 -19.13 15.05
CA SER A 313 2.71 -19.15 14.53
C SER A 313 1.78 -18.32 15.42
N PRO A 314 0.89 -17.48 14.86
CA PRO A 314 -0.09 -16.72 15.65
C PRO A 314 -0.97 -17.57 16.58
N ALA A 315 -1.14 -18.86 16.26
CA ALA A 315 -1.89 -19.79 17.10
C ALA A 315 -1.18 -20.12 18.44
N GLN A 316 0.11 -19.80 18.57
CA GLN A 316 0.90 -20.00 19.77
C GLN A 316 0.83 -18.82 20.75
N LEU A 317 0.15 -17.72 20.38
CA LEU A 317 0.04 -16.54 21.24
C LEU A 317 -0.71 -16.88 22.54
N PRO A 318 -0.17 -16.53 23.71
CA PRO A 318 -0.87 -16.73 24.97
C PRO A 318 -2.14 -15.87 24.98
N VAL A 319 -3.28 -16.45 25.32
CA VAL A 319 -4.55 -15.73 25.41
C VAL A 319 -4.86 -15.48 26.89
N ASN A 320 -4.93 -14.20 27.27
CA ASN A 320 -5.39 -13.76 28.59
C ASN A 320 -6.80 -13.16 28.41
N PRO A 321 -7.88 -13.95 28.57
CA PRO A 321 -9.21 -13.56 28.13
C PRO A 321 -9.68 -12.26 28.77
N SER A 322 -9.89 -11.24 27.93
CA SER A 322 -10.49 -9.96 28.31
C SER A 322 -11.28 -9.41 27.13
N SER A 323 -12.60 -9.57 27.17
CA SER A 323 -13.48 -9.14 26.08
C SER A 323 -13.79 -7.65 26.10
N ALA A 324 -13.59 -6.97 27.24
CA ALA A 324 -13.92 -5.55 27.40
C ALA A 324 -13.18 -4.63 26.41
N PRO A 325 -11.84 -4.77 26.19
CA PRO A 325 -11.14 -3.95 25.20
C PRO A 325 -11.65 -4.16 23.77
N LEU A 326 -11.96 -5.41 23.38
CA LEU A 326 -12.51 -5.70 22.05
C LEU A 326 -13.89 -5.07 21.88
N LEU A 327 -14.77 -5.20 22.87
CA LEU A 327 -16.11 -4.65 22.81
C LEU A 327 -16.08 -3.12 22.74
N PHE A 328 -15.22 -2.47 23.54
CA PHE A 328 -15.02 -1.02 23.46
C PHE A 328 -14.50 -0.60 22.08
N PHE A 329 -13.51 -1.32 21.54
CA PHE A 329 -13.00 -1.08 20.19
C PHE A 329 -14.10 -1.18 19.13
N LEU A 330 -14.93 -2.23 19.19
CA LEU A 330 -16.04 -2.43 18.23
C LEU A 330 -17.09 -1.33 18.33
N LEU A 331 -17.44 -0.89 19.54
CA LEU A 331 -18.39 0.20 19.75
C LEU A 331 -17.87 1.53 19.18
N VAL A 332 -16.61 1.88 19.48
CA VAL A 332 -15.98 3.10 18.94
C VAL A 332 -15.82 3.02 17.43
N LEU A 333 -15.44 1.86 16.89
CA LEU A 333 -15.36 1.64 15.45
C LEU A 333 -16.71 1.85 14.77
N LEU A 334 -17.78 1.25 15.33
CA LEU A 334 -19.13 1.41 14.81
C LEU A 334 -19.57 2.89 14.85
N ALA A 335 -19.36 3.57 15.97
CA ALA A 335 -19.67 4.99 16.13
C ALA A 335 -18.88 5.88 15.15
N GLY A 336 -17.60 5.56 14.92
CA GLY A 336 -16.76 6.27 13.95
C GLY A 336 -17.25 6.07 12.51
N VAL A 337 -17.57 4.83 12.13
CA VAL A 337 -18.09 4.52 10.78
C VAL A 337 -19.45 5.16 10.54
N THR A 338 -20.35 5.14 11.53
CA THR A 338 -21.66 5.80 11.41
C THR A 338 -21.52 7.32 11.29
N LEU A 339 -20.61 7.93 12.04
CA LEU A 339 -20.33 9.37 11.95
C LEU A 339 -19.76 9.73 10.56
N ILE A 340 -18.78 8.98 10.05
CA ILE A 340 -18.23 9.18 8.71
C ILE A 340 -19.32 9.04 7.64
N GLY A 341 -20.13 7.98 7.74
CA GLY A 341 -21.26 7.76 6.82
C GLY A 341 -22.28 8.89 6.86
N TRP A 342 -22.57 9.43 8.04
CA TRP A 342 -23.43 10.59 8.23
C TRP A 342 -22.82 11.85 7.59
N MET A 343 -21.54 12.13 7.82
CA MET A 343 -20.83 13.27 7.24
C MET A 343 -20.82 13.21 5.70
N VAL A 344 -20.51 12.05 5.12
CA VAL A 344 -20.52 11.86 3.66
C VAL A 344 -21.92 12.09 3.10
N ARG A 345 -22.95 11.51 3.72
CA ARG A 345 -24.35 11.70 3.31
C ARG A 345 -24.78 13.16 3.41
N PHE A 346 -24.36 13.87 4.46
CA PHE A 346 -24.65 15.27 4.67
C PHE A 346 -24.02 16.15 3.57
N THR A 347 -22.75 15.90 3.23
CA THR A 347 -22.05 16.61 2.15
C THR A 347 -22.69 16.36 0.79
N LEU A 348 -23.01 15.10 0.46
CA LEU A 348 -23.66 14.77 -0.81
C LEU A 348 -25.02 15.45 -0.98
N ARG A 349 -25.83 15.50 0.08
CA ARG A 349 -27.11 16.23 0.08
C ARG A 349 -26.94 17.73 -0.09
N SER A 350 -25.91 18.29 0.55
CA SER A 350 -25.63 19.72 0.48
C SER A 350 -25.18 20.16 -0.92
N CYS A 351 -24.37 19.34 -1.60
CA CYS A 351 -23.99 19.58 -3.00
C CYS A 351 -25.18 19.45 -3.95
N ALA A 352 -26.02 18.43 -3.79
CA ALA A 352 -27.23 18.26 -4.62
C ALA A 352 -28.19 19.47 -4.47
N ASN A 353 -28.38 19.95 -3.24
CA ASN A 353 -29.25 21.11 -2.98
C ASN A 353 -28.66 22.45 -3.47
N GLN A 354 -27.37 22.53 -3.79
CA GLN A 354 -26.75 23.73 -4.38
C GLN A 354 -26.92 23.80 -5.90
N GLU A 355 -27.04 22.67 -6.59
CA GLU A 355 -27.34 22.62 -8.04
C GLU A 355 -28.82 22.99 -8.33
N ASP A 356 -29.72 22.84 -7.36
CA ASP A 356 -31.16 23.14 -7.49
C ASP A 356 -31.55 24.59 -7.12
N ARG A 357 -30.60 25.48 -6.80
CA ARG A 357 -30.90 26.91 -6.55
C ARG A 357 -30.69 27.73 -7.83
N PRO A 358 -31.72 28.46 -8.30
CA PRO A 358 -31.68 29.19 -9.58
C PRO A 358 -30.69 30.35 -9.61
#